data_AF-A0A7R9MT51-F1
#
_entry.id   AF-A0A7R9MT51-F1
#
_cell.length_a   1.000
_cell.length_b   1.000
_cell.length_c   1.000
_cell.angle_alpha   90.00
_cell.angle_beta   90.00
_cell.angle_gamma   90.00
#
_symmetry.space_group_name_H-M   'P 1'
#
loop_
_entity.id
_entity.type
_entity.pdbx_description
1 polymer ?
#
loop_
_entity_poly.entity_id
_entity_poly.type
_entity_poly.pdbx_seq_one_letter_code
_entity_poly.pdbx_strand_id
1 'polypeptide(L)'
;KYAVYKVVVNCDDKTWVLYRRYNEFSKLCDLVKKQYPWLSKDLKLPGKKLFGNNFSSDFIKTRRKGLDNMVQTMLSEPRVLDHAEVRTFFQLDRLSMKSSSGDEDQDNEEELTITANNCDKLIDLGPSEKHHAKASDFEFLKVIGKGSFGKVYSARHKAED
;
A
#
# COMPACT_ATOMS: atom_id res chain seq x y z
N LYS A 1 16.70 9.38 -5.90
CA LYS A 1 15.68 10.04 -5.03
C LYS A 1 14.29 9.75 -5.59
N TYR A 2 13.30 9.49 -4.74
CA TYR A 2 11.91 9.25 -5.14
C TYR A 2 10.96 10.05 -4.25
N ALA A 3 9.77 10.36 -4.75
CA ALA A 3 8.71 11.00 -3.98
C ALA A 3 7.70 9.94 -3.51
N VAL A 4 7.32 10.01 -2.23
CA VAL A 4 6.23 9.23 -1.64
C VAL A 4 5.14 10.20 -1.21
N TYR A 5 3.89 9.88 -1.50
CA TYR A 5 2.74 10.69 -1.13
C TYR A 5 2.10 10.12 0.14
N LYS A 6 1.94 10.97 1.14
CA LYS A 6 1.08 10.71 2.30
C LYS A 6 -0.37 11.00 1.87
N VAL A 7 -1.19 9.97 1.79
CA VAL A 7 -2.64 10.07 1.51
C VAL A 7 -3.36 9.94 2.83
N VAL A 8 -4.22 10.91 3.15
CA VAL A 8 -5.14 10.82 4.28
C VAL A 8 -6.49 10.42 3.69
N VAL A 9 -6.99 9.26 4.06
CA VAL A 9 -8.29 8.78 3.60
C VAL A 9 -9.29 8.96 4.74
N ASN A 10 -10.41 9.60 4.41
CA ASN A 10 -11.54 9.78 5.29
C ASN A 10 -12.71 9.01 4.68
N CYS A 11 -13.22 8.02 5.40
CA CYS A 11 -14.39 7.25 5.01
C CYS A 11 -15.26 7.10 6.26
N ASP A 12 -16.48 7.64 6.18
CA ASP A 12 -17.37 7.78 7.34
C ASP A 12 -16.64 8.48 8.51
N ASP A 13 -16.73 7.93 9.73
CA ASP A 13 -16.05 8.46 10.93
C ASP A 13 -14.61 7.96 11.09
N LYS A 14 -14.04 7.33 10.06
CA LYS A 14 -12.71 6.70 10.12
C LYS A 14 -11.71 7.45 9.25
N THR A 15 -10.54 7.72 9.82
CA THR A 15 -9.41 8.36 9.14
C THR A 15 -8.16 7.50 9.26
N TRP A 16 -7.45 7.28 8.16
CA TRP A 16 -6.17 6.58 8.16
C TRP A 16 -5.21 7.13 7.12
N VAL A 17 -3.94 6.78 7.26
CA VAL A 17 -2.86 7.27 6.41
C VAL A 17 -2.29 6.14 5.56
N LEU A 18 -2.08 6.43 4.28
CA LEU A 18 -1.39 5.55 3.33
C LEU A 18 -0.16 6.26 2.77
N TYR A 19 0.85 5.49 2.41
CA TYR A 19 2.04 5.97 1.73
C TYR A 19 2.14 5.29 0.36
N ARG A 20 1.99 6.07 -0.70
CA ARG A 20 1.95 5.56 -2.08
C ARG A 20 2.83 6.37 -3.01
N ARG A 21 3.47 5.72 -3.97
CA ARG A 21 4.25 6.37 -5.04
C ARG A 21 3.37 6.64 -6.25
N TYR A 22 3.76 7.62 -7.05
CA TYR A 22 3.09 7.98 -8.30
C TYR A 22 2.79 6.77 -9.21
N ASN A 23 3.75 5.85 -9.37
CA ASN A 23 3.56 4.68 -10.23
C ASN A 23 2.49 3.71 -9.70
N GLU A 24 2.24 3.68 -8.40
CA GLU A 24 1.17 2.85 -7.82
C GLU A 24 -0.20 3.44 -8.20
N PHE A 25 -0.36 4.77 -8.11
CA PHE A 25 -1.55 5.46 -8.62
C PHE A 25 -1.75 5.29 -10.12
N SER A 26 -0.66 5.34 -10.91
CA SER A 26 -0.71 5.14 -12.35
C SER A 26 -1.29 3.76 -12.70
N LYS A 27 -0.76 2.70 -12.07
CA LYS A 27 -1.23 1.33 -12.28
C LYS A 27 -2.70 1.15 -11.88
N LEU A 28 -3.10 1.72 -10.74
CA LEU A 28 -4.49 1.66 -10.28
C LEU A 28 -5.43 2.37 -11.26
N CYS A 29 -5.06 3.55 -11.75
CA CYS A 29 -5.84 4.29 -12.73
C CYS A 29 -5.96 3.53 -14.06
N ASP A 30 -4.87 2.95 -14.57
CA ASP A 30 -4.90 2.14 -15.79
C ASP A 30 -5.83 0.91 -15.62
N LEU A 31 -5.79 0.27 -14.45
CA LEU A 31 -6.69 -0.83 -14.10
C LEU A 31 -8.15 -0.37 -14.08
N VAL A 32 -8.47 0.72 -13.37
CA VAL A 32 -9.84 1.23 -13.27
C VAL A 32 -10.37 1.67 -14.64
N LYS A 33 -9.56 2.30 -15.49
CA LYS A 33 -9.95 2.67 -16.86
C LYS A 33 -10.31 1.45 -17.72
N LYS A 34 -9.53 0.38 -17.59
CA LYS A 34 -9.77 -0.87 -18.31
C LYS A 34 -11.08 -1.54 -17.87
N GLN A 35 -11.32 -1.58 -16.56
CA GLN A 35 -12.49 -2.26 -15.97
C GLN A 35 -13.76 -1.41 -16.06
N TYR A 36 -13.64 -0.09 -16.05
CA TYR A 36 -14.73 0.87 -16.02
C TYR A 36 -14.56 1.94 -17.12
N PRO A 37 -14.74 1.59 -18.41
CA PRO A 37 -14.44 2.48 -19.53
C PRO A 37 -15.22 3.80 -19.50
N TRP A 38 -16.45 3.82 -18.96
CA TRP A 38 -17.26 5.04 -18.84
C TRP A 38 -16.59 6.11 -17.97
N LEU A 39 -15.81 5.70 -16.96
CA LEU A 39 -15.12 6.60 -16.03
C LEU A 39 -13.78 7.11 -16.61
N SER A 40 -13.31 6.57 -17.73
CA SER A 40 -11.99 6.87 -18.28
C SER A 40 -11.77 8.34 -18.64
N LYS A 41 -12.84 9.05 -19.02
CA LYS A 41 -12.79 10.48 -19.37
C LYS A 41 -12.51 11.36 -18.16
N ASP A 42 -13.04 10.97 -17.00
CA ASP A 42 -12.96 11.75 -15.76
C ASP A 42 -11.73 11.37 -14.93
N LEU A 43 -11.25 10.13 -15.06
CA LEU A 43 -10.08 9.65 -14.33
C LEU A 43 -8.76 10.14 -14.94
N LYS A 44 -8.31 11.35 -14.55
CA LYS A 44 -7.10 11.99 -15.09
C LYS A 44 -5.89 11.81 -14.18
N LEU A 45 -4.84 11.16 -14.71
CA LEU A 45 -3.53 11.16 -14.05
C LEU A 45 -2.76 12.45 -14.38
N PRO A 46 -2.12 13.09 -13.39
CA PRO A 46 -1.15 14.13 -13.69
C PRO A 46 0.01 13.52 -14.47
N GLY A 47 0.43 14.18 -15.55
CA GLY A 47 1.38 13.62 -16.51
C GLY A 47 2.72 13.14 -15.92
N LYS A 48 3.33 12.18 -16.62
CA LYS A 48 4.74 11.82 -16.41
C LYS A 48 5.59 12.95 -16.98
N LYS A 49 6.40 13.61 -16.14
CA LYS A 49 7.35 14.62 -16.61
C LYS A 49 8.54 13.90 -17.22
N LEU A 50 8.65 13.97 -18.55
CA LEU A 50 9.74 13.35 -19.31
C LEU A 50 10.95 14.29 -19.48
N PHE A 51 10.78 15.59 -19.20
CA PHE A 51 11.86 16.60 -19.23
C PHE A 51 11.73 17.61 -18.07
N GLY A 52 12.85 17.90 -17.39
CA GLY A 52 12.95 18.85 -16.27
C GLY A 52 12.97 18.22 -14.87
N ASN A 53 13.20 19.05 -13.83
CA ASN A 53 13.37 18.57 -12.45
C ASN A 53 12.05 18.05 -11.84
N ASN A 54 12.01 16.76 -11.51
CA ASN A 54 10.89 16.07 -10.86
C ASN A 54 10.65 16.50 -9.39
N PHE A 55 11.53 17.32 -8.82
CA PHE A 55 11.47 17.80 -7.45
C PHE A 55 11.24 19.32 -7.35
N SER A 56 10.87 20.00 -8.45
CA SER A 56 10.45 21.39 -8.32
C SER A 56 9.15 21.46 -7.49
N SER A 57 9.07 22.47 -6.61
CA SER A 57 7.94 22.66 -5.71
C SER A 57 6.61 22.70 -6.47
N ASP A 58 6.57 23.44 -7.59
CA ASP A 58 5.36 23.60 -8.39
C ASP A 58 4.92 22.29 -9.05
N PHE A 59 5.88 21.47 -9.48
CA PHE A 59 5.57 20.18 -10.06
C PHE A 59 5.02 19.21 -9.01
N ILE A 60 5.64 19.16 -7.83
CA ILE A 60 5.15 18.34 -6.72
C ILE A 60 3.74 18.78 -6.29
N LYS A 61 3.48 20.08 -6.19
CA LYS A 61 2.15 20.64 -5.87
C LYS A 61 1.11 20.27 -6.93
N THR A 62 1.43 20.48 -8.20
CA THR A 62 0.54 20.17 -9.34
C THR A 62 0.21 18.69 -9.38
N ARG A 63 1.22 17.84 -9.22
CA ARG A 63 1.05 16.39 -9.19
C ARG A 63 0.21 15.95 -7.98
N ARG A 64 0.45 16.52 -6.79
CA ARG A 64 -0.36 16.23 -5.61
C ARG A 64 -1.84 16.55 -5.87
N LYS A 65 -2.14 17.72 -6.43
CA LYS A 65 -3.52 18.11 -6.78
C LYS A 65 -4.15 17.17 -7.81
N GLY A 66 -3.40 16.79 -8.85
CA GLY A 66 -3.90 15.85 -9.85
C GLY A 66 -4.17 14.45 -9.30
N LEU A 67 -3.31 13.95 -8.41
CA LEU A 67 -3.51 12.67 -7.74
C LEU A 67 -4.73 12.72 -6.81
N ASP A 68 -4.89 13.81 -6.06
CA ASP A 68 -6.04 14.01 -5.18
C ASP A 68 -7.36 13.99 -5.96
N ASN A 69 -7.48 14.79 -7.02
CA ASN A 69 -8.66 14.79 -7.89
C ASN A 69 -8.97 13.40 -8.46
N MET A 70 -7.95 12.67 -8.92
CA MET A 70 -8.12 11.31 -9.44
C MET A 70 -8.67 10.35 -8.37
N VAL A 71 -8.15 10.42 -7.15
CA VAL A 71 -8.62 9.61 -6.02
C VAL A 71 -10.07 9.97 -5.69
N GLN A 72 -10.41 11.24 -5.59
CA GLN A 72 -11.78 11.69 -5.31
C GLN A 72 -12.78 11.17 -6.36
N THR A 73 -12.45 11.29 -7.66
CA THR A 73 -13.29 10.74 -8.74
C THR A 73 -13.45 9.22 -8.67
N MET A 74 -12.38 8.51 -8.29
CA MET A 74 -12.42 7.06 -8.16
C MET A 74 -13.32 6.62 -6.99
N LEU A 75 -13.22 7.31 -5.86
CA LEU A 75 -13.96 6.98 -4.64
C LEU A 75 -15.41 7.49 -4.66
N SER A 76 -15.78 8.37 -5.60
CA SER A 76 -17.18 8.81 -5.76
C SER A 76 -18.08 7.80 -6.49
N GLU A 77 -17.52 6.75 -7.09
CA GLU A 77 -18.28 5.73 -7.82
C GLU A 77 -18.35 4.42 -7.01
N PRO A 78 -19.55 4.03 -6.51
CA PRO A 78 -19.71 2.83 -5.68
C PRO A 78 -19.19 1.54 -6.33
N ARG A 79 -19.43 1.37 -7.64
CA ARG A 79 -18.98 0.18 -8.38
C ARG A 79 -17.46 0.03 -8.41
N VAL A 80 -16.73 1.14 -8.27
CA VAL A 80 -15.25 1.16 -8.23
C VAL A 80 -14.76 0.89 -6.81
N LEU A 81 -15.47 1.36 -5.78
CA LEU A 81 -15.19 1.05 -4.37
C LEU A 81 -15.31 -0.44 -4.04
N ASP A 82 -16.14 -1.18 -4.79
CA ASP A 82 -16.29 -2.63 -4.61
C ASP A 82 -15.18 -3.44 -5.32
N HIS A 83 -14.35 -2.82 -6.17
CA HIS A 83 -13.27 -3.51 -6.85
C HIS A 83 -12.14 -3.91 -5.90
N ALA A 84 -11.76 -5.18 -5.87
CA ALA A 84 -10.80 -5.75 -4.92
C ALA A 84 -9.46 -4.97 -4.84
N GLU A 85 -8.88 -4.60 -5.98
CA GLU A 85 -7.63 -3.85 -6.06
C GLU A 85 -7.77 -2.41 -5.55
N VAL A 86 -8.93 -1.77 -5.73
CA VAL A 86 -9.21 -0.44 -5.19
C VAL A 86 -9.32 -0.53 -3.66
N ARG A 87 -10.09 -1.50 -3.16
CA ARG A 87 -10.21 -1.78 -1.72
C ARG A 87 -8.87 -2.08 -1.07
N THR A 88 -8.05 -2.89 -1.72
CA THR A 88 -6.69 -3.24 -1.26
C THR A 88 -5.76 -2.02 -1.28
N PHE A 89 -5.81 -1.22 -2.35
CA PHE A 89 -4.97 -0.04 -2.50
C PHE A 89 -5.23 0.99 -1.39
N PHE A 90 -6.52 1.26 -1.12
CA PHE A 90 -6.97 2.20 -0.10
C PHE A 90 -7.13 1.58 1.29
N GLN A 91 -6.99 0.26 1.42
CA GLN A 91 -7.17 -0.48 2.68
C GLN A 91 -8.57 -0.34 3.29
N LEU A 92 -9.61 -0.28 2.46
CA LEU A 92 -11.00 -0.08 2.89
C LEU A 92 -11.50 -1.22 3.80
N ASP A 93 -11.04 -2.45 3.56
CA ASP A 93 -11.46 -3.64 4.34
C ASP A 93 -10.93 -3.66 5.77
N ARG A 94 -9.84 -2.94 6.06
CA ARG A 94 -9.27 -2.87 7.43
C ARG A 94 -10.23 -2.24 8.43
N LEU A 95 -11.23 -1.53 7.94
CA LEU A 95 -12.22 -0.81 8.75
C LEU A 95 -13.45 -1.66 9.04
N SER A 96 -13.72 -2.68 8.23
CA SER A 96 -14.83 -3.62 8.43
C SER A 96 -14.59 -4.51 9.65
N MET A 97 -13.34 -4.96 9.85
CA MET A 97 -12.98 -5.90 10.91
C MET A 97 -12.86 -5.28 12.32
N LYS A 98 -12.87 -3.95 12.47
CA LYS A 98 -12.76 -3.27 13.79
C LYS A 98 -14.10 -3.05 14.50
N SER A 99 -15.20 -3.58 13.96
CA SER A 99 -16.55 -3.38 14.52
C SER A 99 -16.94 -4.41 15.59
N SER A 100 -16.02 -5.28 16.01
CA SER A 100 -16.32 -6.46 16.85
C SER A 100 -15.32 -6.67 17.97
N SER A 101 -14.97 -5.62 18.70
CA SER A 101 -14.36 -5.74 20.04
C SER A 101 -14.24 -4.34 20.63
N GLY A 102 -15.05 -4.08 21.67
CA GLY A 102 -14.97 -2.87 22.48
C GLY A 102 -13.70 -2.82 23.32
N ASP A 103 -13.37 -1.60 23.70
CA ASP A 103 -12.47 -1.15 24.77
C ASP A 103 -11.02 -1.68 24.77
N GLU A 104 -10.07 -0.78 24.48
CA GLU A 104 -9.25 -0.10 25.49
C GLU A 104 -8.19 0.78 24.80
N ASP A 105 -7.98 1.97 25.35
CA ASP A 105 -6.87 2.87 25.02
C ASP A 105 -5.55 2.18 25.34
N GLN A 106 -4.72 1.95 24.32
CA GLN A 106 -3.29 1.84 24.51
C GLN A 106 -2.54 2.26 23.25
N ASP A 107 -1.67 3.24 23.41
CA ASP A 107 -0.56 3.55 22.52
C ASP A 107 0.23 2.27 22.26
N ASN A 108 -0.13 1.53 21.22
CA ASN A 108 0.64 0.39 20.78
C ASN A 108 0.94 0.53 19.28
N GLU A 109 2.23 0.73 19.00
CA GLU A 109 2.85 0.45 17.71
C GLU A 109 2.76 -1.07 17.44
N GLU A 110 1.55 -1.61 17.33
CA GLU A 110 1.31 -3.03 17.14
C GLU A 110 1.53 -3.42 15.69
N GLU A 111 2.72 -3.95 15.48
CA GLU A 111 2.92 -5.29 14.92
C GLU A 111 1.92 -5.70 13.84
N LEU A 112 2.39 -5.57 12.59
CA LEU A 112 1.79 -6.25 11.44
C LEU A 112 1.92 -7.75 11.65
N THR A 113 0.95 -8.36 12.34
CA THR A 113 0.65 -9.77 12.18
C THR A 113 0.35 -9.99 10.71
N ILE A 114 1.30 -10.62 10.01
CA ILE A 114 1.12 -11.12 8.66
C ILE A 114 0.06 -12.23 8.79
N THR A 115 -1.21 -11.87 8.65
CA THR A 115 -2.25 -12.88 8.44
C THR A 115 -1.92 -13.57 7.12
N ALA A 116 -1.56 -14.84 7.23
CA ALA A 116 -1.08 -15.74 6.18
C ALA A 116 -2.11 -16.02 5.07
N ASN A 117 -3.09 -15.15 4.86
CA ASN A 117 -4.26 -15.40 4.03
C ASN A 117 -4.23 -14.61 2.70
N ASN A 118 -3.07 -14.09 2.27
CA ASN A 118 -2.96 -13.45 0.96
C ASN A 118 -1.56 -13.47 0.31
N CYS A 119 -0.74 -14.49 0.57
CA CYS A 119 0.60 -14.58 0.00
C CYS A 119 0.90 -15.96 -0.63
N ASP A 120 0.04 -16.40 -1.55
CA ASP A 120 0.37 -17.52 -2.46
C ASP A 120 1.20 -17.07 -3.67
N LYS A 121 1.84 -15.90 -3.60
CA LYS A 121 2.92 -15.55 -4.52
C LYS A 121 4.21 -16.07 -3.92
N LEU A 122 4.55 -17.32 -4.25
CA LEU A 122 5.87 -17.89 -4.01
C LEU A 122 6.92 -16.87 -4.49
N ILE A 123 7.66 -16.28 -3.55
CA ILE A 123 8.70 -15.31 -3.86
C ILE A 123 9.87 -16.10 -4.44
N ASP A 124 10.12 -15.96 -5.74
CA ASP A 124 11.27 -16.57 -6.42
C ASP A 124 12.56 -15.90 -5.93
N LEU A 125 13.34 -16.63 -5.12
CA LEU A 125 14.63 -16.18 -4.58
C LEU A 125 15.81 -16.55 -5.49
N GLY A 126 15.53 -17.11 -6.68
CA GLY A 126 16.51 -17.54 -7.64
C GLY A 126 17.47 -18.61 -7.10
N PRO A 127 18.71 -18.69 -7.62
CA PRO A 127 19.70 -19.70 -7.19
C PRO A 127 20.10 -19.63 -5.70
N SER A 128 19.78 -18.53 -5.03
CA SER A 128 20.04 -18.33 -3.60
C SER A 128 18.93 -18.91 -2.70
N GLU A 129 17.85 -19.45 -3.29
CA GLU A 129 16.76 -20.03 -2.54
C GLU A 129 17.22 -21.23 -1.70
N LYS A 130 16.96 -21.17 -0.40
CA LYS A 130 17.12 -22.31 0.51
C LYS A 130 15.75 -22.88 0.82
N HIS A 131 15.30 -23.85 0.00
CA HIS A 131 13.97 -24.45 0.12
C HIS A 131 13.67 -25.11 1.49
N HIS A 132 14.69 -25.43 2.28
CA HIS A 132 14.54 -26.02 3.61
C HIS A 132 14.41 -24.98 4.74
N ALA A 133 14.76 -23.72 4.50
CA ALA A 133 14.73 -22.68 5.53
C ALA A 133 13.33 -22.08 5.63
N LYS A 134 12.71 -22.16 6.81
CA LYS A 134 11.39 -21.59 7.10
C LYS A 134 11.52 -20.47 8.11
N ALA A 135 10.60 -19.51 8.06
CA ALA A 135 10.53 -18.43 9.05
C ALA A 135 10.38 -18.96 10.49
N SER A 136 9.74 -20.13 10.66
CA SER A 136 9.58 -20.82 11.95
C SER A 136 10.90 -21.20 12.62
N ASP A 137 11.96 -21.39 11.84
CA ASP A 137 13.27 -21.86 12.30
C ASP A 137 14.06 -20.75 12.98
N PHE A 138 13.52 -19.52 13.00
CA PHE A 138 14.19 -18.34 13.52
C PHE A 138 13.37 -17.64 14.60
N GLU A 139 14.06 -17.05 15.57
CA GLU A 139 13.54 -16.07 16.52
C GLU A 139 13.87 -14.67 15.99
N PHE A 140 12.86 -13.84 15.75
CA PHE A 140 13.05 -12.48 15.23
C PHE A 140 13.35 -11.53 16.37
N LEU A 141 14.53 -10.90 16.36
CA LEU A 141 15.02 -10.07 17.45
C LEU A 141 14.65 -8.60 17.28
N LYS A 142 15.09 -7.99 16.17
CA LYS A 142 14.94 -6.55 15.94
C LYS A 142 14.85 -6.23 14.46
N VAL A 143 14.06 -5.22 14.11
CA VAL A 143 14.07 -4.64 12.76
C VAL A 143 15.37 -3.87 12.52
N ILE A 144 16.16 -4.30 11.54
CA ILE A 144 17.43 -3.67 11.13
C ILE A 144 17.29 -2.83 9.86
N GLY A 145 16.19 -2.98 9.12
CA GLY A 145 15.93 -2.19 7.93
C GLY A 145 14.45 -2.19 7.53
N LYS A 146 13.99 -1.12 6.89
CA LYS A 146 12.66 -1.03 6.27
C LYS A 146 12.84 -0.51 4.84
N GLY A 147 12.34 -1.25 3.87
CA GLY A 147 12.47 -0.91 2.45
C GLY A 147 11.21 -1.25 1.64
N SER A 148 11.28 -1.03 0.33
CA SER A 148 10.17 -1.34 -0.59
C SER A 148 9.80 -2.82 -0.65
N PHE A 149 10.70 -3.70 -0.22
CA PHE A 149 10.52 -5.16 -0.20
C PHE A 149 10.07 -5.70 1.16
N GLY A 150 9.85 -4.82 2.14
CA GLY A 150 9.41 -5.20 3.48
C GLY A 150 10.37 -4.78 4.58
N LYS A 151 10.18 -5.38 5.75
CA LYS A 151 11.02 -5.19 6.93
C LYS A 151 12.11 -6.26 6.94
N VAL A 152 13.34 -5.85 7.21
CA VAL A 152 14.48 -6.74 7.42
C VAL A 152 14.67 -6.88 8.92
N TYR A 153 14.60 -8.12 9.40
CA TYR A 153 14.79 -8.45 10.80
C TYR A 153 16.18 -9.07 11.00
N SER A 154 16.87 -8.70 12.08
CA SER A 154 17.88 -9.56 12.67
C SER A 154 17.17 -10.72 13.34
N ALA A 155 17.60 -11.93 13.07
CA ALA A 155 17.00 -13.14 13.60
C ALA A 155 18.09 -14.13 14.03
N ARG A 156 17.79 -14.94 15.05
CA ARG A 156 18.64 -16.03 15.53
C ARG A 156 18.02 -17.36 15.11
N HIS A 157 18.83 -18.30 14.63
CA HIS A 157 18.35 -19.65 14.31
C HIS A 157 18.05 -20.41 15.61
N LYS A 158 16.91 -21.09 15.67
CA LYS A 158 16.44 -21.87 16.82
C LYS A 158 17.06 -23.27 16.92
N ALA A 159 18.24 -23.49 16.33
CA ALA A 159 18.89 -24.79 16.51
C ALA A 159 19.07 -25.01 18.01
N GLU A 160 18.54 -26.15 18.45
CA GLU A 160 18.46 -26.65 19.83
C GLU A 160 19.77 -26.40 20.58
N ASP A 161 19.68 -26.02 21.86
CA ASP A 161 20.83 -25.86 22.78
C ASP A 161 21.85 -27.02 22.69
#